data_AF-A0A9X9Z0F8-F1
#
_entry.id   AF-A0A9X9Z0F8-F1
#
_cell.length_a   1.000
_cell.length_b   1.000
_cell.length_c   1.000
_cell.angle_alpha   90.00
_cell.angle_beta   90.00
_cell.angle_gamma   90.00
#
_symmetry.space_group_name_H-M   'P 1'
#
loop_
_entity.id
_entity.type
_entity.pdbx_description
1 polymer ?
#
loop_
_entity_poly.entity_id
_entity_poly.type
_entity_poly.pdbx_seq_one_letter_code
_entity_poly.pdbx_strand_id
1 'polypeptide(L)'
;MPASEVQFALVISRMLETVKDDADARRQMVYDLARYKLQEQFTYADARNIDQMKRALEVAIEEVEKFSRDQAPLERLPSQQLTSSKATETGGLLVSGDATVLRSRIEISRSKLPAISGPLLPVIKRTAAILLAVGAVILIVSQRDNIAALRRQISFQAQEIAQVSPKPETTITVAKPEMITPAPPPPTRVLPTDYGIYALIDDKSLAELNATGVMAPDMRIAISPEFKKPDRPHLPNGRVKFIVFRRDAANVIPERVEVRVVAKIAREFSTDAAGKNLGGGEDVGVIRNFAYPFRVSPIPGKPEMYELHTGDSGLELAPGHYVLSLGSQAYYFQVDGEITDPRQCLERVVAGNGTFYAPCKKARTY
;
A
#
# COMPACT_ATOMS: atom_id res chain seq x y z
N MET A 1 26.09 -7.06 -29.13
CA MET A 1 25.13 -6.10 -28.56
C MET A 1 24.98 -4.94 -29.54
N PRO A 2 23.77 -4.50 -29.90
CA PRO A 2 23.57 -3.28 -30.68
C PRO A 2 24.25 -2.07 -30.01
N ALA A 3 24.74 -1.13 -30.82
CA ALA A 3 25.53 0.01 -30.35
C ALA A 3 24.82 0.89 -29.31
N SER A 4 23.48 0.92 -29.32
CA SER A 4 22.66 1.64 -28.35
C SER A 4 22.71 1.02 -26.95
N GLU A 5 22.66 -0.31 -26.83
CA GLU A 5 22.73 -1.00 -25.53
C GLU A 5 24.05 -0.71 -24.81
N VAL A 6 25.16 -0.71 -25.56
CA VAL A 6 26.49 -0.41 -25.02
C VAL A 6 26.56 1.04 -24.51
N GLN A 7 25.99 1.98 -25.25
CA GLN A 7 25.94 3.39 -24.83
C GLN A 7 25.10 3.57 -23.56
N PHE A 8 23.93 2.93 -23.47
CA PHE A 8 23.11 2.99 -22.26
C PHE A 8 23.82 2.37 -21.05
N ALA A 9 24.48 1.22 -21.23
CA ALA A 9 25.24 0.57 -20.16
C ALA A 9 26.36 1.47 -19.62
N LEU A 10 27.09 2.16 -20.51
CA LEU A 10 28.15 3.11 -20.12
C LEU A 10 27.59 4.31 -19.35
N VAL A 11 26.46 4.87 -19.80
CA VAL A 11 25.80 5.98 -19.10
C VAL A 11 25.32 5.56 -17.71
N ILE A 12 24.66 4.40 -17.61
CA ILE A 12 24.16 3.87 -16.33
C ILE A 12 25.33 3.58 -15.39
N SER A 13 26.39 2.93 -15.87
CA SER A 13 27.58 2.64 -15.06
C SER A 13 28.19 3.92 -14.47
N ARG A 14 28.33 4.97 -15.30
CA ARG A 14 28.84 6.26 -14.84
C ARG A 14 27.93 6.92 -13.81
N MET A 15 26.61 6.86 -14.00
CA MET A 15 25.65 7.38 -13.02
C MET A 15 25.75 6.65 -11.68
N LEU A 16 25.91 5.32 -11.70
CA LEU A 16 26.08 4.51 -10.50
C LEU A 16 27.37 4.85 -9.75
N GLU A 17 28.47 5.09 -10.46
CA GLU A 17 29.73 5.55 -9.84
C GLU A 17 29.57 6.94 -9.21
N THR A 18 28.96 7.90 -9.91
CA THR A 18 28.70 9.25 -9.37
C THR A 18 27.87 9.19 -8.08
N VAL A 19 26.81 8.38 -8.06
CA VAL A 19 25.92 8.24 -6.89
C VAL A 19 26.57 7.50 -5.73
N LYS A 20 27.53 6.62 -6.02
CA LYS A 20 28.30 5.93 -4.99
C LYS A 20 29.24 6.89 -4.26
N ASP A 21 29.93 7.74 -5.01
CA ASP A 21 31.02 8.55 -4.49
C ASP A 21 30.58 9.96 -4.02
N ASP A 22 29.47 10.48 -4.54
CA ASP A 22 28.91 11.78 -4.16
C ASP A 22 27.59 11.63 -3.38
N ALA A 23 27.62 12.03 -2.11
CA ALA A 23 26.46 11.98 -1.22
C ALA A 23 25.34 12.93 -1.67
N ASP A 24 25.64 14.04 -2.33
CA ASP A 24 24.66 15.01 -2.81
C ASP A 24 23.96 14.48 -4.06
N ALA A 25 24.73 13.92 -5.00
CA ALA A 25 24.18 13.22 -6.16
C ALA A 25 23.26 12.05 -5.76
N ARG A 26 23.62 11.31 -4.70
CA ARG A 26 22.77 10.23 -4.17
C ARG A 26 21.45 10.74 -3.61
N ARG A 27 21.45 11.81 -2.82
CA ARG A 27 20.21 12.39 -2.27
C ARG A 27 19.32 12.92 -3.38
N GLN A 28 19.90 13.61 -4.36
CA GLN A 28 19.16 14.10 -5.52
C GLN A 28 18.47 12.97 -6.31
N MET A 29 19.19 11.86 -6.57
CA MET A 29 18.61 10.72 -7.27
C MET A 29 17.46 10.06 -6.49
N VAL A 30 17.55 9.99 -5.16
CA VAL A 30 16.45 9.50 -4.31
C VAL A 30 15.23 10.42 -4.39
N TYR A 31 15.43 11.74 -4.39
CA TYR A 31 14.34 12.70 -4.55
C TYR A 31 13.67 12.61 -5.92
N ASP A 32 14.46 12.45 -6.98
CA ASP A 32 13.93 12.31 -8.33
C ASP A 32 13.15 10.99 -8.50
N LEU A 33 13.63 9.91 -7.88
CA LEU A 33 12.89 8.65 -7.81
C LEU A 33 11.58 8.81 -7.03
N ALA A 34 11.58 9.53 -5.92
CA ALA A 34 10.38 9.79 -5.12
C ALA A 34 9.32 10.57 -5.92
N ARG A 35 9.73 11.61 -6.66
CA ARG A 35 8.86 12.36 -7.57
C ARG A 35 8.27 11.47 -8.65
N TYR A 36 9.11 10.66 -9.30
CA TYR A 36 8.67 9.72 -10.33
C TYR A 36 7.65 8.70 -9.79
N LYS A 37 7.93 8.13 -8.62
CA LYS A 37 7.04 7.15 -7.96
C LYS A 37 5.72 7.77 -7.52
N LEU A 38 5.74 9.02 -7.04
CA LEU A 38 4.53 9.76 -6.72
C LEU A 38 3.69 9.97 -7.99
N GLN A 39 4.30 10.32 -9.11
CA GLN A 39 3.56 10.46 -10.37
C GLN A 39 2.97 9.13 -10.86
N GLU A 40 3.71 8.02 -10.72
CA GLU A 40 3.24 6.67 -11.09
C GLU A 40 2.01 6.25 -10.27
N GLN A 41 2.04 6.43 -8.95
CA GLN A 41 0.97 6.00 -8.04
C GLN A 41 -0.32 6.83 -8.14
N PHE A 42 -0.21 8.11 -8.48
CA PHE A 42 -1.34 9.04 -8.44
C PHE A 42 -2.05 9.25 -9.78
N THR A 43 -1.67 8.52 -10.83
CA THR A 43 -2.39 8.53 -12.14
C THR A 43 -3.88 8.16 -12.05
N TYR A 44 -4.34 7.62 -10.91
CA TYR A 44 -5.75 7.26 -10.64
C TYR A 44 -6.37 7.96 -9.43
N ALA A 45 -5.61 8.77 -8.69
CA ALA A 45 -6.15 9.53 -7.56
C ALA A 45 -6.53 10.94 -8.04
N ASP A 46 -7.70 11.39 -7.58
CA ASP A 46 -8.29 12.71 -7.82
C ASP A 46 -7.26 13.81 -8.13
N ALA A 47 -7.37 14.50 -9.28
CA ALA A 47 -6.37 15.48 -9.74
C ALA A 47 -6.06 16.56 -8.69
N ARG A 48 -7.03 16.89 -7.84
CA ARG A 48 -6.89 17.86 -6.72
C ARG A 48 -5.96 17.34 -5.60
N ASN A 49 -5.91 16.04 -5.36
CA ASN A 49 -5.01 15.43 -4.37
C ASN A 49 -3.57 15.32 -4.89
N ILE A 50 -3.36 15.23 -6.21
CA ILE A 50 -2.02 15.12 -6.80
C ILE A 50 -1.19 16.36 -6.51
N ASP A 51 -1.73 17.56 -6.73
CA ASP A 51 -0.99 18.80 -6.51
C ASP A 51 -0.73 19.05 -5.02
N GLN A 52 -1.66 18.66 -4.15
CA GLN A 52 -1.44 18.71 -2.70
C GLN A 52 -0.31 17.76 -2.28
N MET A 53 -0.30 16.53 -2.78
CA MET A 53 0.71 15.54 -2.43
C MET A 53 2.09 15.88 -3.01
N LYS A 54 2.14 16.41 -4.24
CA LYS A 54 3.38 16.94 -4.83
C LYS A 54 3.96 18.06 -3.98
N ARG A 55 3.13 19.02 -3.56
CA ARG A 55 3.56 20.11 -2.66
C ARG A 55 4.06 19.56 -1.32
N ALA A 56 3.37 18.60 -0.74
CA ALA A 56 3.79 17.97 0.51
C ALA A 56 5.15 17.25 0.36
N LEU A 57 5.39 16.57 -0.76
CA LEU A 57 6.68 15.93 -1.05
C LEU A 57 7.81 16.97 -1.16
N GLU A 58 7.61 18.08 -1.87
CA GLU A 58 8.64 19.11 -1.99
C GLU A 58 8.97 19.76 -0.64
N VAL A 59 7.97 20.02 0.20
CA VAL A 59 8.19 20.53 1.57
C VAL A 59 8.99 19.52 2.41
N ALA A 60 8.65 18.23 2.33
CA ALA A 60 9.38 17.20 3.05
C ALA A 60 10.84 17.07 2.56
N ILE A 61 11.09 17.20 1.27
CA ILE A 61 12.45 17.21 0.71
C ILE A 61 13.23 18.43 1.23
N GLU A 62 12.61 19.61 1.26
CA GLU A 62 13.23 20.82 1.80
C GLU A 62 13.57 20.68 3.30
N GLU A 63 12.65 20.12 4.09
CA GLU A 63 12.88 19.86 5.52
C GLU A 63 14.00 18.86 5.77
N VAL A 64 14.08 17.78 4.97
CA VAL A 64 15.16 16.78 5.06
C VAL A 64 16.50 17.41 4.69
N GLU A 65 16.55 18.25 3.66
CA GLU A 65 17.79 18.96 3.28
C GLU A 65 18.21 19.97 4.33
N LYS A 66 17.26 20.68 4.95
CA LYS A 66 17.54 21.58 6.07
C LYS A 66 18.11 20.81 7.26
N PHE A 67 17.50 19.69 7.63
CA PHE A 67 17.98 18.83 8.71
C PHE A 67 19.38 18.26 8.41
N SER A 68 19.63 17.84 7.17
CA SER A 68 20.94 17.35 6.73
C SER A 68 22.02 18.44 6.82
N ARG A 69 21.67 19.70 6.50
CA ARG A 69 22.59 20.85 6.61
C ARG A 69 22.84 21.26 8.06
N ASP A 70 21.87 21.12 8.94
CA ASP A 70 21.99 21.47 10.37
C ASP A 70 22.77 20.42 11.17
N GLN A 71 22.87 19.17 10.71
CA GLN A 71 23.75 18.14 11.30
C GLN A 71 25.20 18.21 10.78
N ALA A 72 25.43 18.79 9.60
CA ALA A 72 26.76 18.94 9.00
C ALA A 72 27.79 19.79 9.80
N PRO A 73 27.42 20.75 10.69
CA PRO A 73 28.40 21.51 11.48
C PRO A 73 28.94 20.77 12.72
N LEU A 74 28.31 19.66 13.14
CA LEU A 74 28.67 18.97 14.40
C LEU A 74 29.74 17.87 14.25
N GLU A 75 30.19 17.57 13.03
CA GLU A 75 31.30 16.61 12.76
C GLU A 75 32.64 17.28 12.41
N ARG A 76 32.93 18.47 12.96
CA ARG A 76 34.31 18.98 12.99
C ARG A 76 34.66 19.57 14.35
N LEU A 77 34.99 18.69 15.30
CA LEU A 77 35.86 19.04 16.43
C LEU A 77 37.10 18.14 16.37
N PRO A 78 38.33 18.70 16.44
CA PRO A 78 39.55 17.92 16.37
C PRO A 78 39.80 17.19 17.70
N SER A 79 40.18 15.91 17.57
CA SER A 79 40.73 15.09 18.64
C SER A 79 42.02 15.71 19.19
N GLN A 80 42.00 16.27 20.41
CA GLN A 80 43.20 16.35 21.24
C GLN A 80 42.91 16.63 22.71
N GLN A 81 43.35 15.67 23.53
CA GLN A 81 43.97 15.79 24.85
C GLN A 81 43.29 16.72 25.88
N LEU A 82 42.56 16.10 26.80
CA LEU A 82 42.45 16.58 28.18
C LEU A 82 43.07 15.54 29.10
N THR A 83 44.22 15.92 29.64
CA THR A 83 45.02 15.25 30.65
C THR A 83 44.19 15.04 31.92
N SER A 84 44.06 13.78 32.34
CA SER A 84 43.54 13.45 33.68
C SER A 84 44.71 13.53 34.67
N SER A 85 44.57 14.43 35.64
CA SER A 85 45.53 14.63 36.74
C SER A 85 44.99 13.98 38.02
N LYS A 86 45.63 12.91 38.49
CA LYS A 86 45.87 12.49 39.91
C LYS A 86 46.14 10.97 39.95
N ALA A 87 47.36 10.56 40.29
CA ALA A 87 47.87 10.33 41.66
C ALA A 87 47.26 9.04 42.25
N THR A 88 47.93 8.07 42.84
CA THR A 88 49.33 7.72 43.16
C THR A 88 49.20 6.29 43.70
N GLU A 89 50.19 5.42 43.49
CA GLU A 89 50.66 4.32 44.37
C GLU A 89 51.10 3.10 43.55
N THR A 90 52.40 2.94 43.31
CA THR A 90 53.40 2.21 44.14
C THR A 90 53.48 0.73 43.76
N GLY A 91 54.65 0.33 43.23
CA GLY A 91 55.26 -0.93 43.61
C GLY A 91 55.26 -2.09 42.62
N GLY A 92 56.26 -2.11 41.74
CA GLY A 92 57.13 -3.28 41.56
C GLY A 92 56.72 -4.39 40.59
N LEU A 93 57.49 -4.52 39.50
CA LEU A 93 57.77 -5.84 38.94
C LEU A 93 59.20 -5.89 38.38
N LEU A 94 60.01 -6.77 38.96
CA LEU A 94 61.30 -7.23 38.45
C LEU A 94 61.06 -8.32 37.40
N VAL A 95 61.82 -8.24 36.29
CA VAL A 95 62.65 -9.32 35.70
C VAL A 95 61.94 -10.69 35.50
N SER A 96 61.60 -11.09 34.27
CA SER A 96 62.44 -11.77 33.25
C SER A 96 62.75 -13.26 33.53
N GLY A 97 62.59 -14.10 32.50
CA GLY A 97 63.09 -15.48 32.38
C GLY A 97 61.97 -16.51 32.18
N ASP A 98 61.74 -16.98 30.95
CA ASP A 98 62.23 -18.29 30.40
C ASP A 98 61.48 -19.50 30.96
N ALA A 99 61.16 -20.60 30.26
CA ALA A 99 61.12 -21.01 28.86
C ALA A 99 60.37 -22.37 28.84
N THR A 100 60.10 -22.89 27.64
CA THR A 100 59.89 -24.33 27.29
C THR A 100 58.59 -25.08 27.64
N VAL A 101 57.77 -25.27 26.58
CA VAL A 101 57.28 -26.54 26.00
C VAL A 101 56.94 -27.72 26.94
N LEU A 102 55.64 -28.09 27.01
CA LEU A 102 55.22 -29.49 26.85
C LEU A 102 53.75 -29.62 26.40
N ARG A 103 53.54 -30.58 25.50
CA ARG A 103 52.28 -31.03 24.89
C ARG A 103 51.61 -32.04 25.83
N SER A 104 50.33 -31.86 26.17
CA SER A 104 49.30 -32.92 26.16
C SER A 104 48.00 -32.51 26.86
N ARG A 105 46.90 -32.96 26.26
CA ARG A 105 45.62 -33.37 26.86
C ARG A 105 44.51 -32.32 26.98
N ILE A 106 43.46 -32.70 26.25
CA ILE A 106 42.11 -32.15 26.12
C ILE A 106 41.46 -31.94 27.48
N GLU A 107 40.96 -30.72 27.72
CA GLU A 107 39.88 -30.47 28.66
C GLU A 107 38.91 -29.44 28.05
N ILE A 108 37.65 -29.84 27.97
CA ILE A 108 36.52 -29.01 27.57
C ILE A 108 36.25 -28.05 28.72
N SER A 109 36.48 -26.76 28.51
CA SER A 109 36.03 -25.73 29.45
C SER A 109 35.44 -24.54 28.70
N ARG A 110 34.15 -24.31 28.98
CA ARG A 110 33.36 -23.15 28.57
C ARG A 110 34.08 -21.86 28.96
N SER A 111 34.48 -21.05 27.98
CA SER A 111 34.88 -19.67 28.21
C SER A 111 33.95 -18.70 27.46
N LYS A 112 33.01 -18.17 28.25
CA LYS A 112 32.39 -16.83 28.22
C LYS A 112 32.63 -15.97 26.97
N LEU A 113 31.54 -15.68 26.26
CA LEU A 113 31.41 -14.44 25.50
C LEU A 113 31.58 -13.24 26.45
N PRO A 114 32.35 -12.20 26.10
CA PRO A 114 32.34 -10.95 26.84
C PRO A 114 31.05 -10.19 26.53
N ALA A 115 30.21 -10.05 27.56
CA ALA A 115 29.12 -9.10 27.58
C ALA A 115 29.70 -7.68 27.69
N ILE A 116 29.58 -6.89 26.62
CA ILE A 116 29.81 -5.45 26.67
C ILE A 116 28.44 -4.80 26.87
N SER A 117 28.09 -4.63 28.15
CA SER A 117 27.01 -3.76 28.60
C SER A 117 27.57 -2.35 28.83
N GLY A 118 27.18 -1.41 27.96
CA GLY A 118 27.43 0.04 28.07
C GLY A 118 26.24 0.81 27.48
N PRO A 119 25.97 2.05 27.91
CA PRO A 119 24.62 2.49 28.24
C PRO A 119 23.86 3.09 27.04
N LEU A 120 22.95 2.33 26.44
CA LEU A 120 21.99 2.82 25.43
C LEU A 120 20.76 3.53 26.02
N LEU A 121 20.72 3.76 27.33
CA LEU A 121 19.57 4.33 28.02
C LEU A 121 19.31 5.85 27.79
N PRO A 122 20.28 6.72 27.45
CA PRO A 122 19.98 8.14 27.25
C PRO A 122 19.50 8.47 25.82
N VAL A 123 19.76 7.61 24.83
CA VAL A 123 19.37 7.83 23.43
C VAL A 123 17.90 7.43 23.21
N ILE A 124 17.44 6.34 23.82
CA ILE A 124 16.05 5.88 23.73
C ILE A 124 15.08 6.85 24.44
N LYS A 125 15.51 7.49 25.53
CA LYS A 125 14.71 8.52 26.22
C LYS A 125 14.52 9.79 25.38
N ARG A 126 15.53 10.17 24.58
CA ARG A 126 15.47 11.39 23.74
C ARG A 126 14.63 11.20 22.49
N THR A 127 14.68 10.03 21.85
CA THR A 127 13.82 9.72 20.69
C THR A 127 12.35 9.56 21.08
N ALA A 128 12.06 8.97 22.26
CA ALA A 128 10.70 8.88 22.79
C ALA A 128 10.08 10.26 23.11
N ALA A 129 10.88 11.20 23.65
CA ALA A 129 10.41 12.54 23.95
C ALA A 129 10.08 13.35 22.70
N ILE A 130 10.87 13.22 21.63
CA ILE A 130 10.61 13.89 20.35
C ILE A 130 9.36 13.31 19.68
N LEU A 131 9.19 11.98 19.67
CA LEU A 131 7.98 11.35 19.12
C LEU A 131 6.72 11.71 19.92
N LEU A 132 6.81 11.85 21.25
CA LEU A 132 5.69 12.33 22.07
C LEU A 132 5.35 13.81 21.79
N ALA A 133 6.34 14.66 21.59
CA ALA A 133 6.11 16.06 21.24
C ALA A 133 5.45 16.21 19.86
N VAL A 134 5.93 15.47 18.85
CA VAL A 134 5.33 15.46 17.50
C VAL A 134 3.92 14.87 17.53
N GLY A 135 3.71 13.77 18.26
CA GLY A 135 2.38 13.18 18.46
C GLY A 135 1.40 14.12 19.16
N ALA A 136 1.85 14.87 20.17
CA ALA A 136 1.04 15.86 20.87
C ALA A 136 0.67 17.06 19.97
N VAL A 137 1.59 17.55 19.14
CA VAL A 137 1.29 18.62 18.17
C VAL A 137 0.28 18.15 17.12
N ILE A 138 0.43 16.93 16.59
CA ILE A 138 -0.53 16.35 15.63
C ILE A 138 -1.92 16.19 16.28
N LEU A 139 -2.00 15.74 17.53
CA LEU A 139 -3.26 15.64 18.28
C LEU A 139 -3.92 17.00 18.54
N ILE A 140 -3.14 18.03 18.89
CA ILE A 140 -3.66 19.38 19.15
C ILE A 140 -4.19 20.03 17.86
N VAL A 141 -3.49 19.85 16.73
CA VAL A 141 -3.96 20.37 15.43
C VAL A 141 -5.21 19.62 14.96
N SER A 142 -5.21 18.28 15.04
CA SER A 142 -6.36 17.43 14.70
C SER A 142 -7.62 17.75 15.53
N GLN A 143 -7.48 18.03 16.84
CA GLN A 143 -8.61 18.41 17.68
C GLN A 143 -9.18 19.79 17.33
N ARG A 144 -8.36 20.76 16.86
CA ARG A 144 -8.85 22.08 16.47
C ARG A 144 -9.75 22.03 15.25
N ASP A 145 -9.44 21.18 14.27
CA ASP A 145 -10.26 21.02 13.07
C ASP A 145 -11.60 20.32 13.38
N ASN A 146 -11.59 19.33 14.28
CA ASN A 146 -12.81 18.66 14.74
C ASN A 146 -13.72 19.56 15.59
N ILE A 147 -13.17 20.41 16.46
CA ILE A 147 -13.97 21.36 17.27
C ILE A 147 -14.56 22.47 16.39
N ALA A 148 -13.83 22.94 15.37
CA ALA A 148 -14.35 23.91 14.41
C ALA A 148 -15.50 23.34 13.55
N ALA A 149 -15.41 22.06 13.16
CA ALA A 149 -16.47 21.36 12.44
C ALA A 149 -17.72 21.14 13.32
N LEU A 150 -17.54 20.74 14.59
CA LEU A 150 -18.65 20.52 15.53
C LEU A 150 -19.37 21.84 15.89
N ARG A 151 -18.63 22.94 16.04
CA ARG A 151 -19.22 24.26 16.32
C ARG A 151 -20.05 24.79 15.14
N ARG A 152 -19.63 24.52 13.90
CA ARG A 152 -20.45 24.84 12.72
C ARG A 152 -21.74 24.02 12.70
N GLN A 153 -21.71 22.71 12.99
CA GLN A 153 -22.92 21.89 13.06
C GLN A 153 -23.90 22.35 14.16
N ILE A 154 -23.40 22.72 15.35
CA ILE A 154 -24.26 23.22 16.45
C ILE A 154 -24.87 24.59 16.12
N SER A 155 -24.13 25.47 15.42
CA SER A 155 -24.66 26.77 14.99
C SER A 155 -25.73 26.67 13.91
N PHE A 156 -25.67 25.66 13.02
CA PHE A 156 -26.75 25.41 12.05
C PHE A 156 -28.00 24.81 12.70
N GLN A 157 -27.86 24.02 13.77
CA GLN A 157 -29.01 23.41 14.46
C GLN A 157 -29.73 24.41 15.40
N ALA A 158 -29.02 25.38 15.98
CA ALA A 158 -29.61 26.37 16.88
C ALA A 158 -30.45 27.44 16.15
N GLN A 159 -30.25 27.66 14.85
CA GLN A 159 -31.07 28.60 14.07
C GLN A 159 -32.43 28.03 13.65
N GLU A 160 -32.59 26.69 13.64
CA GLU A 160 -33.87 26.07 13.29
C GLU A 160 -34.84 25.95 14.48
N ILE A 161 -34.33 26.03 15.72
CA ILE A 161 -35.14 25.90 16.95
C ILE A 161 -35.70 27.26 17.43
N ALA A 162 -35.23 28.40 16.91
CA ALA A 162 -35.58 29.73 17.41
C ALA A 162 -36.64 30.51 16.59
N GLN A 163 -37.33 29.88 15.62
CA GLN A 163 -38.45 30.51 14.89
C GLN A 163 -39.76 29.72 15.03
N VAL A 164 -40.24 29.55 16.26
CA VAL A 164 -41.68 29.36 16.49
C VAL A 164 -42.09 30.23 17.67
N SER A 165 -42.75 31.35 17.36
CA SER A 165 -43.40 32.22 18.34
C SER A 165 -44.76 31.61 18.73
N PRO A 166 -45.15 31.56 20.02
CA PRO A 166 -46.36 30.87 20.46
C PRO A 166 -47.61 31.75 20.27
N LYS A 167 -48.70 31.17 19.78
CA LYS A 167 -50.05 31.76 19.81
C LYS A 167 -51.04 30.70 20.36
N PRO A 168 -52.00 31.09 21.24
CA PRO A 168 -52.46 30.21 22.31
C PRO A 168 -53.54 29.20 21.88
N GLU A 169 -53.68 28.20 22.73
CA GLU A 169 -54.62 27.09 22.72
C GLU A 169 -56.00 27.44 22.14
N THR A 170 -56.46 26.65 21.18
CA THR A 170 -57.89 26.46 20.91
C THR A 170 -58.10 25.04 20.38
N THR A 171 -58.73 24.23 21.23
CA THR A 171 -59.63 23.11 20.92
C THR A 171 -59.07 21.91 20.15
N ILE A 172 -58.89 20.82 20.90
CA ILE A 172 -58.71 19.45 20.41
C ILE A 172 -59.82 19.12 19.41
N THR A 173 -59.45 18.98 18.14
CA THR A 173 -60.30 18.32 17.14
C THR A 173 -59.52 17.10 16.65
N VAL A 174 -60.03 15.91 16.97
CA VAL A 174 -59.46 14.63 16.55
C VAL A 174 -59.54 14.56 15.02
N ALA A 175 -58.41 14.80 14.36
CA ALA A 175 -58.24 14.52 12.94
C ALA A 175 -57.58 13.13 12.80
N LYS A 176 -58.29 12.28 12.05
CA LYS A 176 -57.95 10.97 11.49
C LYS A 176 -56.44 10.82 11.19
N PRO A 177 -55.79 9.67 11.48
CA PRO A 177 -54.38 9.48 11.15
C PRO A 177 -54.19 9.57 9.64
N GLU A 178 -53.48 10.60 9.21
CA GLU A 178 -52.99 10.71 7.84
C GLU A 178 -51.88 9.66 7.69
N MET A 179 -52.14 8.69 6.81
CA MET A 179 -51.22 7.60 6.50
C MET A 179 -49.88 8.21 6.07
N ILE A 180 -48.82 7.86 6.80
CA ILE A 180 -47.45 8.02 6.34
C ILE A 180 -47.37 7.24 5.03
N THR A 181 -47.28 7.95 3.91
CA THR A 181 -47.02 7.35 2.61
C THR A 181 -45.73 6.53 2.75
N PRO A 182 -45.75 5.20 2.52
CA PRO A 182 -44.54 4.42 2.56
C PRO A 182 -43.54 5.03 1.57
N ALA A 183 -42.30 5.25 2.01
CA ALA A 183 -41.22 5.56 1.10
C ALA A 183 -41.26 4.55 -0.06
N PRO A 184 -41.05 4.97 -1.32
CA PRO A 184 -41.08 4.05 -2.45
C PRO A 184 -40.19 2.85 -2.14
N PRO A 185 -40.68 1.61 -2.29
CA PRO A 185 -39.84 0.45 -2.06
C PRO A 185 -38.60 0.59 -2.93
N PRO A 186 -37.39 0.36 -2.37
CA PRO A 186 -36.18 0.40 -3.16
C PRO A 186 -36.36 -0.52 -4.37
N PRO A 187 -35.87 -0.11 -5.56
CA PRO A 187 -36.07 -0.88 -6.78
C PRO A 187 -35.67 -2.34 -6.52
N THR A 188 -36.56 -3.26 -6.89
CA THR A 188 -36.41 -4.69 -6.65
C THR A 188 -35.25 -5.21 -7.50
N ARG A 189 -34.04 -5.07 -6.98
CA ARG A 189 -32.82 -5.59 -7.60
C ARG A 189 -32.81 -7.12 -7.46
N VAL A 190 -32.33 -7.80 -8.51
CA VAL A 190 -32.20 -9.26 -8.49
C VAL A 190 -31.12 -9.67 -7.49
N LEU A 191 -31.48 -10.60 -6.60
CA LEU A 191 -30.58 -11.17 -5.59
C LEU A 191 -30.35 -12.65 -5.91
N PRO A 192 -29.13 -13.17 -5.64
CA PRO A 192 -28.84 -14.59 -5.83
C PRO A 192 -29.63 -15.45 -4.84
N THR A 193 -29.99 -16.65 -5.28
CA THR A 193 -30.68 -17.67 -4.46
C THR A 193 -29.73 -18.66 -3.81
N ASP A 194 -28.54 -18.82 -4.39
CA ASP A 194 -27.53 -19.79 -3.97
C ASP A 194 -26.28 -19.08 -3.45
N TYR A 195 -25.57 -19.73 -2.52
CA TYR A 195 -24.34 -19.17 -1.97
C TYR A 195 -23.27 -19.03 -3.05
N GLY A 196 -22.63 -17.87 -3.10
CA GLY A 196 -21.64 -17.56 -4.11
C GLY A 196 -21.26 -16.08 -4.11
N ILE A 197 -20.36 -15.75 -5.02
CA ILE A 197 -19.94 -14.37 -5.29
C ILE A 197 -20.41 -14.02 -6.69
N TYR A 198 -21.17 -12.94 -6.83
CA TYR A 198 -21.82 -12.58 -8.08
C TYR A 198 -21.44 -11.16 -8.48
N ALA A 199 -21.17 -10.92 -9.76
CA ALA A 199 -21.15 -9.61 -10.36
C ALA A 199 -22.55 -9.25 -10.84
N LEU A 200 -22.94 -8.00 -10.61
CA LEU A 200 -24.15 -7.41 -11.13
C LEU A 200 -23.85 -6.80 -12.50
N ILE A 201 -24.38 -7.40 -13.57
CA ILE A 201 -24.17 -6.91 -14.95
C ILE A 201 -25.06 -5.68 -15.22
N ASP A 202 -26.31 -5.80 -14.80
CA ASP A 202 -27.31 -4.76 -14.73
C ASP A 202 -28.16 -5.00 -13.47
N ASP A 203 -29.08 -4.10 -13.12
CA ASP A 203 -29.93 -4.27 -11.94
C ASP A 203 -30.86 -5.51 -11.99
N LYS A 204 -30.76 -6.34 -13.05
CA LYS A 204 -31.66 -7.46 -13.36
C LYS A 204 -30.93 -8.80 -13.58
N SER A 205 -29.61 -8.82 -13.70
CA SER A 205 -28.85 -10.02 -14.07
C SER A 205 -27.54 -10.12 -13.29
N LEU A 206 -27.24 -11.36 -12.90
CA LEU A 206 -26.09 -11.73 -12.08
C LEU A 206 -25.21 -12.73 -12.82
N ALA A 207 -23.90 -12.58 -12.69
CA ALA A 207 -22.91 -13.54 -13.17
C ALA A 207 -22.04 -14.02 -12.02
N GLU A 208 -21.96 -15.33 -11.81
CA GLU A 208 -21.16 -15.92 -10.75
C GLU A 208 -19.66 -15.82 -11.07
N LEU A 209 -18.86 -15.44 -10.06
CA LEU A 209 -17.41 -15.36 -10.15
C LEU A 209 -16.75 -16.65 -9.69
N ASN A 210 -15.74 -17.07 -10.46
CA ASN A 210 -14.97 -18.25 -10.14
C ASN A 210 -13.72 -17.90 -9.31
N ALA A 211 -13.49 -18.69 -8.27
CA ALA A 211 -12.26 -18.62 -7.48
C ALA A 211 -11.04 -19.00 -8.34
N THR A 212 -9.94 -18.26 -8.20
CA THR A 212 -8.70 -18.50 -8.97
C THR A 212 -7.83 -19.62 -8.39
N GLY A 213 -8.14 -20.09 -7.17
CA GLY A 213 -7.29 -21.00 -6.41
C GLY A 213 -6.01 -20.36 -5.85
N VAL A 214 -5.77 -19.07 -6.11
CA VAL A 214 -4.64 -18.31 -5.54
C VAL A 214 -5.15 -17.13 -4.72
N MET A 215 -4.36 -16.75 -3.71
CA MET A 215 -4.64 -15.56 -2.90
C MET A 215 -3.97 -14.34 -3.54
N ALA A 216 -4.68 -13.21 -3.49
CA ALA A 216 -4.09 -11.90 -3.78
C ALA A 216 -2.98 -11.61 -2.74
N PRO A 217 -1.71 -11.44 -3.15
CA PRO A 217 -0.61 -11.26 -2.20
C PRO A 217 -0.73 -9.92 -1.44
N ASP A 218 -0.02 -9.77 -0.32
CA ASP A 218 0.07 -8.46 0.36
C ASP A 218 0.45 -7.33 -0.62
N MET A 219 -0.07 -6.12 -0.42
CA MET A 219 0.14 -4.99 -1.33
C MET A 219 1.62 -4.60 -1.51
N ARG A 220 2.50 -5.00 -0.59
CA ARG A 220 3.97 -4.84 -0.69
C ARG A 220 4.60 -5.76 -1.73
N ILE A 221 3.93 -6.85 -2.08
CA ILE A 221 4.36 -7.80 -3.09
C ILE A 221 3.76 -7.35 -4.43
N ALA A 222 4.64 -6.95 -5.35
CA ALA A 222 4.22 -6.35 -6.62
C ALA A 222 3.48 -7.32 -7.55
N ILE A 223 3.83 -8.62 -7.49
CA ILE A 223 3.41 -9.65 -8.45
C ILE A 223 3.16 -10.96 -7.72
N SER A 224 2.01 -11.58 -7.94
CA SER A 224 1.69 -12.91 -7.41
C SER A 224 2.40 -14.03 -8.19
N PRO A 225 2.38 -15.27 -7.66
CA PRO A 225 2.57 -16.45 -8.48
C PRO A 225 1.57 -16.48 -9.65
N GLU A 226 1.94 -17.19 -10.71
CA GLU A 226 1.07 -17.42 -11.87
C GLU A 226 -0.13 -18.29 -11.50
N PHE A 227 -1.27 -17.99 -12.11
CA PHE A 227 -2.49 -18.77 -11.97
C PHE A 227 -3.18 -18.93 -13.32
N LYS A 228 -3.96 -20.00 -13.45
CA LYS A 228 -4.83 -20.22 -14.61
C LYS A 228 -6.07 -19.36 -14.47
N LYS A 229 -6.27 -18.43 -15.40
CA LYS A 229 -7.47 -17.58 -15.48
C LYS A 229 -8.69 -18.45 -15.80
N PRO A 230 -9.76 -18.35 -15.00
CA PRO A 230 -11.07 -18.84 -15.41
C PRO A 230 -11.54 -18.14 -16.68
N ASP A 231 -12.32 -18.83 -17.51
CA ASP A 231 -12.90 -18.26 -18.74
C ASP A 231 -14.04 -17.27 -18.42
N ARG A 232 -14.72 -17.44 -17.29
CA ARG A 232 -15.92 -16.66 -16.92
C ARG A 232 -15.80 -16.08 -15.50
N PRO A 233 -16.51 -14.97 -15.21
CA PRO A 233 -17.46 -14.26 -16.06
C PRO A 233 -16.88 -13.09 -16.87
N HIS A 234 -17.53 -12.80 -17.98
CA HIS A 234 -17.34 -11.60 -18.82
C HIS A 234 -18.37 -10.54 -18.45
N LEU A 235 -17.91 -9.33 -18.18
CA LEU A 235 -18.72 -8.18 -17.80
C LEU A 235 -18.70 -7.15 -18.93
N PRO A 236 -19.86 -6.67 -19.38
CA PRO A 236 -19.95 -5.81 -20.56
C PRO A 236 -19.44 -4.38 -20.33
N ASN A 237 -19.25 -3.97 -19.07
CA ASN A 237 -18.78 -2.63 -18.73
C ASN A 237 -17.92 -2.63 -17.45
N GLY A 238 -17.17 -1.55 -17.25
CA GLY A 238 -16.25 -1.39 -16.12
C GLY A 238 -16.89 -0.89 -14.83
N ARG A 239 -18.20 -0.60 -14.80
CA ARG A 239 -18.91 -0.14 -13.61
C ARG A 239 -19.41 -1.32 -12.80
N VAL A 240 -18.45 -2.01 -12.20
CA VAL A 240 -18.71 -3.27 -11.52
C VAL A 240 -19.32 -3.07 -10.13
N LYS A 241 -20.30 -3.90 -9.81
CA LYS A 241 -20.84 -4.10 -8.45
C LYS A 241 -20.91 -5.59 -8.20
N PHE A 242 -20.72 -6.01 -6.95
CA PHE A 242 -20.76 -7.42 -6.60
C PHE A 242 -21.73 -7.66 -5.45
N ILE A 243 -22.34 -8.84 -5.44
CA ILE A 243 -23.12 -9.36 -4.33
C ILE A 243 -22.36 -10.55 -3.78
N VAL A 244 -22.07 -10.52 -2.50
CA VAL A 244 -21.51 -11.66 -1.78
C VAL A 244 -22.63 -12.29 -0.98
N PHE A 245 -22.91 -13.56 -1.26
CA PHE A 245 -23.85 -14.36 -0.50
C PHE A 245 -23.10 -15.54 0.12
N ARG A 246 -22.85 -15.47 1.43
CA ARG A 246 -22.10 -16.49 2.17
C ARG A 246 -22.70 -16.72 3.55
N ARG A 247 -22.66 -17.97 4.00
CA ARG A 247 -23.17 -18.36 5.32
C ARG A 247 -22.48 -17.65 6.49
N ASP A 248 -21.19 -17.34 6.34
CA ASP A 248 -20.39 -16.67 7.38
C ASP A 248 -20.52 -15.13 7.35
N ALA A 249 -21.12 -14.56 6.30
CA ALA A 249 -21.28 -13.11 6.16
C ALA A 249 -22.16 -12.47 7.25
N ALA A 250 -23.05 -13.25 7.86
CA ALA A 250 -23.91 -12.78 8.95
C ALA A 250 -23.15 -12.35 10.21
N ASN A 251 -21.93 -12.88 10.41
CA ASN A 251 -21.12 -12.61 11.60
C ASN A 251 -19.76 -11.99 11.27
N VAL A 252 -19.30 -12.10 10.02
CA VAL A 252 -17.98 -11.64 9.59
C VAL A 252 -18.13 -10.82 8.32
N ILE A 253 -18.02 -9.49 8.46
CA ILE A 253 -17.97 -8.57 7.33
C ILE A 253 -16.48 -8.30 7.02
N PRO A 254 -16.03 -8.48 5.77
CA PRO A 254 -14.64 -8.24 5.43
C PRO A 254 -14.27 -6.76 5.59
N GLU A 255 -13.19 -6.49 6.33
CA GLU A 255 -12.68 -5.12 6.56
C GLU A 255 -12.05 -4.52 5.30
N ARG A 256 -11.44 -5.36 4.47
CA ARG A 256 -10.73 -4.95 3.26
C ARG A 256 -11.21 -5.74 2.07
N VAL A 257 -11.82 -5.03 1.13
CA VAL A 257 -12.26 -5.56 -0.15
C VAL A 257 -11.66 -4.71 -1.24
N GLU A 258 -10.97 -5.35 -2.18
CA GLU A 258 -10.29 -4.64 -3.27
C GLU A 258 -10.38 -5.43 -4.56
N VAL A 259 -10.51 -4.72 -5.67
CA VAL A 259 -10.35 -5.28 -7.01
C VAL A 259 -8.91 -5.05 -7.44
N ARG A 260 -8.20 -6.11 -7.83
CA ARG A 260 -6.81 -6.03 -8.29
C ARG A 260 -6.68 -6.31 -9.77
N VAL A 261 -5.70 -5.66 -10.38
CA VAL A 261 -5.38 -5.82 -11.79
C VAL A 261 -4.69 -7.16 -12.01
N VAL A 262 -5.11 -7.92 -13.02
CA VAL A 262 -4.42 -9.10 -13.51
C VAL A 262 -3.65 -8.74 -14.77
N ALA A 263 -2.38 -9.12 -14.83
CA ALA A 263 -1.56 -8.93 -16.01
C ALA A 263 -1.26 -10.25 -16.72
N LYS A 264 -1.25 -10.21 -18.05
CA LYS A 264 -0.74 -11.28 -18.91
C LYS A 264 0.78 -11.12 -19.06
N ILE A 265 1.50 -12.24 -19.06
CA ILE A 265 2.90 -12.26 -19.44
C ILE A 265 2.95 -12.32 -20.97
N ALA A 266 3.22 -11.16 -21.57
CA ALA A 266 3.21 -10.96 -23.01
C ALA A 266 4.43 -11.57 -23.69
N ARG A 267 5.58 -11.43 -23.03
CA ARG A 267 6.89 -11.85 -23.53
C ARG A 267 7.71 -12.33 -22.36
N GLU A 268 8.47 -13.38 -22.63
CA GLU A 268 9.50 -13.86 -21.72
C GLU A 268 10.82 -13.90 -22.47
N PHE A 269 11.86 -13.38 -21.85
CA PHE A 269 13.23 -13.46 -22.30
C PHE A 269 14.00 -14.29 -21.28
N SER A 270 14.68 -15.34 -21.73
CA SER A 270 15.52 -16.16 -20.86
C SER A 270 16.89 -16.33 -21.47
N THR A 271 17.94 -16.12 -20.67
CA THR A 271 19.33 -16.33 -21.10
C THR A 271 19.68 -17.81 -21.24
N ASP A 272 18.87 -18.70 -20.66
CA ASP A 272 19.04 -20.17 -20.69
C ASP A 272 18.14 -20.87 -21.72
N ALA A 273 17.23 -20.15 -22.38
CA ALA A 273 16.22 -20.74 -23.25
C ALA A 273 16.66 -20.74 -24.72
N ALA A 274 17.61 -21.60 -25.06
CA ALA A 274 17.65 -22.15 -26.42
C ALA A 274 16.42 -23.07 -26.60
N GLY A 275 15.30 -22.49 -27.05
CA GLY A 275 14.15 -23.25 -27.57
C GLY A 275 13.14 -23.81 -26.56
N LYS A 276 13.10 -23.34 -25.31
CA LYS A 276 12.02 -23.71 -24.38
C LYS A 276 10.81 -22.81 -24.61
N ASN A 277 9.63 -23.41 -24.85
CA ASN A 277 8.38 -22.67 -25.00
C ASN A 277 8.21 -21.72 -23.81
N LEU A 278 8.10 -20.43 -24.11
CA LEU A 278 7.95 -19.34 -23.15
C LEU A 278 6.70 -19.62 -22.31
N GLY A 279 6.89 -19.78 -21.01
CA GLY A 279 5.82 -20.12 -20.09
C GLY A 279 4.90 -18.93 -19.93
N GLY A 280 3.76 -18.94 -20.62
CA GLY A 280 2.81 -17.82 -20.58
C GLY A 280 1.74 -18.00 -21.63
N GLY A 281 1.05 -19.15 -21.60
CA GLY A 281 -0.13 -19.34 -22.42
C GLY A 281 -1.17 -18.24 -22.15
N GLU A 282 -2.08 -18.01 -23.09
CA GLU A 282 -3.08 -16.94 -22.98
C GLU A 282 -3.96 -17.04 -21.73
N ASP A 283 -4.05 -18.25 -21.17
CA ASP A 283 -4.83 -18.58 -19.99
C ASP A 283 -4.09 -18.33 -18.67
N VAL A 284 -2.83 -17.88 -18.69
CA VAL A 284 -2.04 -17.65 -17.46
C VAL A 284 -1.98 -16.16 -17.14
N GLY A 285 -2.25 -15.82 -15.89
CA GLY A 285 -2.20 -14.45 -15.38
C GLY A 285 -1.41 -14.34 -14.08
N VAL A 286 -1.00 -13.11 -13.76
CA VAL A 286 -0.44 -12.74 -12.45
C VAL A 286 -1.22 -11.56 -11.87
N ILE A 287 -1.45 -11.57 -10.56
CA ILE A 287 -2.11 -10.48 -9.85
C ILE A 287 -1.07 -9.40 -9.53
N ARG A 288 -1.38 -8.16 -9.89
CA ARG A 288 -0.55 -6.98 -9.67
C ARG A 288 -0.93 -6.27 -8.37
N ASN A 289 -0.03 -5.43 -7.85
CA ASN A 289 -0.28 -4.55 -6.70
C ASN A 289 -1.11 -3.30 -6.97
N PHE A 290 -1.69 -3.16 -8.16
CA PHE A 290 -2.70 -2.14 -8.41
C PHE A 290 -4.04 -2.60 -7.87
N ALA A 291 -4.60 -1.82 -6.95
CA ALA A 291 -5.84 -2.15 -6.23
C ALA A 291 -6.82 -0.98 -6.29
N TYR A 292 -8.08 -1.32 -6.49
CA TYR A 292 -9.23 -0.42 -6.41
C TYR A 292 -10.02 -0.78 -5.15
N PRO A 293 -10.14 0.12 -4.16
CA PRO A 293 -10.84 -0.18 -2.92
C PRO A 293 -12.36 -0.22 -3.14
N PHE A 294 -13.01 -1.25 -2.58
CA PHE A 294 -14.45 -1.40 -2.60
C PHE A 294 -15.02 -1.25 -1.19
N ARG A 295 -16.22 -0.66 -1.11
CA ARG A 295 -16.97 -0.50 0.13
C ARG A 295 -18.02 -1.60 0.24
N VAL A 296 -18.28 -2.01 1.47
CA VAL A 296 -19.27 -3.02 1.81
C VAL A 296 -20.55 -2.33 2.30
N SER A 297 -21.69 -2.70 1.73
CA SER A 297 -23.02 -2.30 2.19
C SER A 297 -23.85 -3.54 2.50
N PRO A 298 -24.40 -3.67 3.72
CA PRO A 298 -25.29 -4.78 4.04
C PRO A 298 -26.58 -4.71 3.23
N ILE A 299 -27.14 -5.87 2.85
CA ILE A 299 -28.46 -5.92 2.19
C ILE A 299 -29.55 -6.03 3.27
N PRO A 300 -30.50 -5.08 3.34
CA PRO A 300 -31.56 -5.09 4.35
C PRO A 300 -32.37 -6.40 4.33
N GLY A 301 -32.59 -6.99 5.50
CA GLY A 301 -33.36 -8.24 5.65
C GLY A 301 -32.64 -9.51 5.18
N LYS A 302 -31.39 -9.43 4.73
CA LYS A 302 -30.58 -10.56 4.28
C LYS A 302 -29.20 -10.54 4.98
N PRO A 303 -29.08 -11.05 6.22
CA PRO A 303 -27.86 -10.93 7.01
C PRO A 303 -26.65 -11.64 6.38
N GLU A 304 -26.89 -12.67 5.57
CA GLU A 304 -25.84 -13.42 4.86
C GLU A 304 -25.42 -12.79 3.52
N MET A 305 -25.99 -11.62 3.17
CA MET A 305 -25.71 -10.94 1.91
C MET A 305 -25.24 -9.50 2.13
N TYR A 306 -24.20 -9.13 1.38
CA TYR A 306 -23.76 -7.74 1.29
C TYR A 306 -23.35 -7.40 -0.14
N GLU A 307 -23.51 -6.12 -0.48
CA GLU A 307 -23.11 -5.54 -1.75
C GLU A 307 -21.73 -4.90 -1.62
N LEU A 308 -20.93 -5.07 -2.67
CA LEU A 308 -19.65 -4.43 -2.86
C LEU A 308 -19.81 -3.42 -3.99
N HIS A 309 -19.48 -2.18 -3.69
CA HIS A 309 -19.55 -1.09 -4.66
C HIS A 309 -18.29 -0.22 -4.54
N THR A 310 -17.96 0.46 -5.63
CA THR A 310 -16.89 1.46 -5.61
C THR A 310 -17.26 2.61 -4.66
N GLY A 311 -16.29 3.06 -3.87
CA GLY A 311 -16.45 4.28 -3.06
C GLY A 311 -16.45 5.56 -3.89
N ASP A 312 -15.98 5.49 -5.15
CA ASP A 312 -15.97 6.57 -6.13
C ASP A 312 -16.97 6.25 -7.23
N SER A 313 -18.05 7.03 -7.33
CA SER A 313 -19.10 6.88 -8.33
C SER A 313 -18.63 7.09 -9.77
N GLY A 314 -17.47 7.74 -9.96
CA GLY A 314 -16.86 7.96 -11.27
C GLY A 314 -15.90 6.84 -11.70
N LEU A 315 -15.61 5.87 -10.82
CA LEU A 315 -14.68 4.79 -11.15
C LEU A 315 -15.29 3.84 -12.18
N GLU A 316 -14.63 3.75 -13.33
CA GLU A 316 -14.90 2.77 -14.37
C GLU A 316 -13.62 2.01 -14.67
N LEU A 317 -13.66 0.69 -14.49
CA LEU A 317 -12.52 -0.17 -14.82
C LEU A 317 -12.31 -0.18 -16.33
N ALA A 318 -11.05 -0.06 -16.76
CA ALA A 318 -10.70 -0.24 -18.15
C ALA A 318 -11.00 -1.70 -18.59
N PRO A 319 -11.20 -1.95 -19.90
CA PRO A 319 -11.31 -3.32 -20.39
C PRO A 319 -10.11 -4.19 -19.99
N GLY A 320 -10.39 -5.45 -19.67
CA GLY A 320 -9.40 -6.49 -19.40
C GLY A 320 -9.59 -7.28 -18.11
N HIS A 321 -8.51 -7.73 -17.50
CA HIS A 321 -8.51 -8.80 -16.51
C HIS A 321 -8.36 -8.31 -15.07
N TYR A 322 -9.21 -8.82 -14.18
CA TYR A 322 -9.26 -8.41 -12.79
C TYR A 322 -9.54 -9.58 -11.85
N VAL A 323 -9.22 -9.37 -10.58
CA VAL A 323 -9.68 -10.24 -9.50
C VAL A 323 -10.30 -9.42 -8.38
N LEU A 324 -11.43 -9.87 -7.86
CA LEU A 324 -11.98 -9.42 -6.60
C LEU A 324 -11.29 -10.17 -5.45
N SER A 325 -10.58 -9.45 -4.60
CA SER A 325 -9.89 -9.97 -3.42
C SER A 325 -10.81 -9.92 -2.20
N LEU A 326 -11.17 -11.09 -1.68
CA LEU A 326 -12.04 -11.27 -0.51
C LEU A 326 -11.35 -12.17 0.52
N GLY A 327 -10.70 -11.55 1.50
CA GLY A 327 -9.94 -12.27 2.52
C GLY A 327 -8.83 -13.11 1.91
N SER A 328 -8.88 -14.43 2.11
CA SER A 328 -7.88 -15.37 1.59
C SER A 328 -8.13 -15.85 0.16
N GLN A 329 -9.22 -15.42 -0.48
CA GLN A 329 -9.61 -15.90 -1.81
C GLN A 329 -9.66 -14.75 -2.81
N ALA A 330 -9.17 -15.00 -4.02
CA ALA A 330 -9.37 -14.13 -5.18
C ALA A 330 -10.37 -14.77 -6.15
N TYR A 331 -11.22 -13.93 -6.73
CA TYR A 331 -12.28 -14.31 -7.67
C TYR A 331 -12.08 -13.57 -8.98
N TYR A 332 -11.93 -14.28 -10.09
CA TYR A 332 -11.62 -13.68 -11.38
C TYR A 332 -12.86 -13.16 -12.09
N PHE A 333 -12.69 -12.08 -12.85
CA PHE A 333 -13.63 -11.62 -13.86
C PHE A 333 -12.90 -10.85 -14.95
N GLN A 334 -13.54 -10.71 -16.11
CA GLN A 334 -13.06 -9.92 -17.23
C GLN A 334 -14.05 -8.80 -17.55
N VAL A 335 -13.53 -7.60 -17.81
CA VAL A 335 -14.30 -6.51 -18.42
C VAL A 335 -14.07 -6.56 -19.92
N ASP A 336 -15.14 -6.66 -20.69
CA ASP A 336 -15.06 -6.79 -22.14
C ASP A 336 -14.55 -5.50 -22.81
N GLY A 337 -13.88 -5.68 -23.95
CA GLY A 337 -13.30 -4.61 -24.76
C GLY A 337 -11.80 -4.78 -25.00
N GLU A 338 -11.21 -3.84 -25.73
CA GLU A 338 -9.78 -3.87 -26.08
C GLU A 338 -8.92 -3.49 -24.86
N ILE A 339 -7.98 -4.36 -24.49
CA ILE A 339 -7.06 -4.12 -23.37
C ILE A 339 -6.02 -3.08 -23.77
N THR A 340 -6.22 -1.85 -23.31
CA THR A 340 -5.34 -0.70 -23.59
C THR A 340 -4.49 -0.29 -22.39
N ASP A 341 -4.76 -0.85 -21.21
CA ASP A 341 -4.06 -0.52 -19.97
C ASP A 341 -2.71 -1.24 -19.87
N PRO A 342 -1.56 -0.52 -19.88
CA PRO A 342 -0.24 -1.14 -19.79
C PRO A 342 -0.02 -1.89 -18.46
N ARG A 343 -0.81 -1.61 -17.41
CA ARG A 343 -0.72 -2.30 -16.12
C ARG A 343 -1.18 -3.76 -16.20
N GLN A 344 -1.93 -4.12 -17.23
CA GLN A 344 -2.39 -5.48 -17.52
C GLN A 344 -1.41 -6.27 -18.40
N CYS A 345 -0.23 -5.72 -18.66
CA CYS A 345 0.74 -6.30 -19.56
C CYS A 345 2.13 -6.33 -18.93
N LEU A 346 2.77 -7.51 -18.94
CA LEU A 346 4.13 -7.68 -18.44
C LEU A 346 5.07 -8.34 -19.45
N GLU A 347 6.30 -7.86 -19.45
CA GLU A 347 7.45 -8.53 -20.03
C GLU A 347 8.28 -9.12 -18.88
N ARG A 348 8.63 -10.40 -19.01
CA ARG A 348 9.40 -11.17 -18.04
C ARG A 348 10.82 -11.39 -18.56
N VAL A 349 11.82 -11.22 -17.70
CA VAL A 349 13.21 -11.57 -17.98
C VAL A 349 13.66 -12.56 -16.92
N VAL A 350 13.99 -13.78 -17.33
CA VAL A 350 14.55 -14.83 -16.47
C VAL A 350 16.06 -14.84 -16.67
N ALA A 351 16.79 -14.44 -15.64
CA ALA A 351 18.25 -14.44 -15.61
C ALA A 351 18.76 -15.34 -14.48
N GLY A 352 20.05 -15.68 -14.49
CA GLY A 352 20.64 -16.56 -13.47
C GLY A 352 20.55 -16.03 -12.03
N ASN A 353 20.36 -14.72 -11.86
CA ASN A 353 20.18 -14.06 -10.56
C ASN A 353 18.71 -13.84 -10.16
N GLY A 354 17.74 -14.24 -11.00
CA GLY A 354 16.32 -14.16 -10.67
C GLY A 354 15.43 -13.77 -11.85
N THR A 355 14.15 -13.59 -11.54
CA THR A 355 13.11 -13.20 -12.49
C THR A 355 12.73 -11.74 -12.30
N PHE A 356 12.80 -10.97 -13.38
CA PHE A 356 12.45 -9.55 -13.41
C PHE A 356 11.22 -9.34 -14.27
N TYR A 357 10.41 -8.36 -13.90
CA TYR A 357 9.19 -8.01 -14.62
C TYR A 357 9.18 -6.52 -14.94
N ALA A 358 8.85 -6.18 -16.17
CA ALA A 358 8.65 -4.81 -16.62
C ALA A 358 7.24 -4.65 -17.22
N PRO A 359 6.58 -3.50 -17.04
CA PRO A 359 5.36 -3.20 -17.77
C PRO A 359 5.64 -3.08 -19.26
N CYS A 360 4.68 -3.48 -20.09
CA CYS A 360 4.83 -3.32 -21.53
C CYS A 360 4.85 -1.85 -21.95
N LYS A 361 5.70 -1.49 -22.91
CA LYS A 361 5.77 -0.11 -23.46
C LYS A 361 4.47 0.33 -24.14
N LYS A 362 3.73 -0.63 -24.68
CA LYS A 362 2.37 -0.46 -25.18
C LYS A 362 1.59 -1.70 -24.75
N ALA A 363 0.40 -1.51 -24.20
CA ALA A 363 -0.63 -2.53 -24.32
C ALA A 363 -1.03 -2.52 -25.80
N ARG A 364 -0.24 -3.17 -26.66
CA ARG A 364 -0.73 -3.45 -28.00
C ARG A 364 -1.92 -4.38 -27.81
N THR A 365 -3.03 -4.00 -28.45
CA THR A 365 -4.17 -4.82 -28.79
C THR A 365 -3.82 -6.29 -28.70
N TYR A 366 -4.30 -6.93 -27.64
CA TYR A 366 -4.31 -8.39 -27.55
C TYR A 366 -5.50 -8.90 -28.32
#